data_AF-R7SPV3-F1
#
_entry.id   AF-R7SPV3-F1
#
_cell.length_a   1.000
_cell.length_b   1.000
_cell.length_c   1.000
_cell.angle_alpha   90.00
_cell.angle_beta   90.00
_cell.angle_gamma   90.00
#
_symmetry.space_group_name_H-M   'P 1'
#
loop_
_entity.id
_entity.type
_entity.pdbx_description
1 polymer ?
#
loop_
_entity_poly.entity_id
_entity_poly.type
_entity_poly.pdbx_seq_one_letter_code
_entity_poly.pdbx_strand_id
1 'polypeptide(L)'
;WETGVEEFQEYNTDALWGALGLADTRLLPSFNPVQDARDDASERVDPWDTENWASFLASGEGVKLEPRWHQLVGLVKIMRHVIEGKPLLLMDQVGVGKTLQIVAAITTYGLFHRYFQTHKKFPGAYAGMRAPTPDGNLPDVFHLVCVPPSLFIQWQQEIRRYVKHGAVDLFPYEG
;
A
#
# COMPACT_ATOMS: atom_id res chain seq x y z
N TRP A 1 20.95 -10.04 8.35
CA TRP A 1 19.73 -9.43 7.79
C TRP A 1 19.17 -10.47 6.85
N GLU A 2 18.13 -11.17 7.30
CA GLU A 2 17.42 -12.11 6.45
C GLU A 2 16.45 -11.30 5.59
N THR A 3 16.52 -11.49 4.28
CA THR A 3 15.56 -10.85 3.37
C THR A 3 14.15 -11.23 3.86
N GLY A 4 13.16 -10.34 3.79
CA GLY A 4 11.79 -10.71 4.20
C GLY A 4 11.27 -11.98 3.52
N VAL A 5 11.82 -12.30 2.35
CA VAL A 5 11.56 -13.54 1.62
C VAL A 5 11.94 -14.77 2.46
N GLU A 6 13.09 -14.79 3.13
CA GLU A 6 13.55 -15.90 4.00
C GLU A 6 12.62 -16.15 5.19
N GLU A 7 12.19 -15.08 5.87
CA GLU A 7 11.27 -15.17 7.03
C GLU A 7 9.89 -15.71 6.64
N PHE A 8 9.47 -15.48 5.40
CA PHE A 8 8.13 -15.82 4.92
C PHE A 8 8.13 -16.87 3.79
N GLN A 9 9.21 -17.65 3.59
CA GLN A 9 9.28 -18.63 2.47
C GLN A 9 8.15 -19.66 2.51
N GLU A 10 7.68 -20.01 3.70
CA GLU A 10 6.60 -20.98 3.90
C GLU A 10 5.20 -20.38 3.72
N TYR A 11 5.08 -19.04 3.63
CA TYR A 11 3.80 -18.37 3.46
C TYR A 11 3.43 -18.30 1.99
N ASN A 12 2.30 -18.89 1.61
CA ASN A 12 1.69 -18.63 0.31
C ASN A 12 0.96 -17.27 0.31
N THR A 13 0.53 -16.82 -0.88
CA THR A 13 -0.20 -15.55 -1.05
C THR A 13 -1.42 -15.44 -0.13
N ASP A 14 -2.13 -16.55 0.08
CA ASP A 14 -3.34 -16.60 0.89
C ASP A 14 -3.04 -16.36 2.38
N ALA A 15 -1.97 -16.98 2.87
CA ALA A 15 -1.47 -16.76 4.23
C ALA A 15 -1.05 -15.29 4.45
N LEU A 16 -0.45 -14.65 3.45
CA LEU A 16 -0.07 -13.24 3.52
C LEU A 16 -1.29 -12.31 3.57
N TRP A 17 -2.31 -12.56 2.74
CA TRP A 17 -3.58 -11.83 2.84
C TRP A 17 -4.27 -12.05 4.19
N GLY A 18 -4.24 -13.27 4.71
CA GLY A 18 -4.73 -13.60 6.05
C GLY A 18 -3.98 -12.87 7.16
N ALA A 19 -2.66 -12.74 7.05
CA ALA A 19 -1.84 -12.00 8.00
C ALA A 19 -2.25 -10.52 8.09
N LEU A 20 -2.61 -9.90 6.96
CA LEU A 20 -3.14 -8.53 6.90
C LEU A 20 -4.61 -8.42 7.34
N GLY A 21 -5.30 -9.55 7.55
CA GLY A 21 -6.74 -9.60 7.83
C GLY A 21 -7.61 -9.25 6.62
N LEU A 22 -7.12 -9.56 5.42
CA LEU A 22 -7.74 -9.26 4.13
C LEU A 22 -7.97 -10.54 3.30
N ALA A 23 -8.08 -11.71 3.95
CA ALA A 23 -8.22 -13.00 3.27
C ALA A 23 -9.47 -13.08 2.37
N ASP A 24 -10.57 -12.46 2.81
CA ASP A 24 -11.86 -12.52 2.11
C ASP A 24 -11.90 -11.62 0.87
N THR A 25 -11.29 -10.44 0.96
CA THR A 25 -11.32 -9.45 -0.12
C THR A 25 -10.17 -9.63 -1.09
N ARG A 26 -8.97 -9.98 -0.60
CA ARG A 26 -7.71 -9.99 -1.36
C ARG A 26 -7.48 -8.69 -2.14
N LEU A 27 -7.86 -7.57 -1.54
CA LEU A 27 -7.72 -6.23 -2.11
C LEU A 27 -6.93 -5.35 -1.17
N LEU A 28 -5.98 -4.60 -1.73
CA LEU A 28 -5.29 -3.54 -0.98
C LEU A 28 -6.29 -2.43 -0.64
N PRO A 29 -6.29 -1.91 0.61
CA PRO A 29 -7.21 -0.85 1.00
C PRO A 29 -7.02 0.38 0.13
N SER A 30 -8.13 0.97 -0.33
CA SER A 30 -8.14 2.19 -1.15
C SER A 30 -7.48 2.11 -2.53
N PHE A 31 -7.01 0.94 -2.97
CA PHE A 31 -6.38 0.79 -4.29
C PHE A 31 -7.42 0.67 -5.42
N ASN A 32 -7.05 1.15 -6.61
CA ASN A 32 -7.79 0.89 -7.83
C ASN A 32 -7.79 -0.63 -8.12
N PRO A 33 -8.90 -1.21 -8.62
CA PRO A 33 -8.98 -2.64 -8.91
C PRO A 33 -8.18 -3.03 -10.16
N VAL A 34 -8.00 -2.08 -11.07
CA VAL A 34 -7.27 -2.23 -12.33
C VAL A 34 -6.40 -1.00 -12.57
N GLN A 35 -5.45 -1.12 -13.48
CA GLN A 35 -4.60 -0.05 -13.97
C GLN A 35 -4.59 -0.08 -15.50
N ASP A 36 -4.33 1.09 -16.07
CA ASP A 36 -3.98 1.22 -17.48
C ASP A 36 -2.53 0.80 -17.69
N ALA A 37 -2.35 -0.28 -18.46
CA ALA A 37 -1.06 -0.92 -18.70
C ALA A 37 -0.43 -0.54 -20.05
N ARG A 38 -0.94 0.51 -20.73
CA ARG A 38 -0.31 1.03 -21.95
C ARG A 38 1.15 1.40 -21.73
N ASP A 39 1.99 1.13 -22.72
CA ASP A 39 3.45 1.33 -22.60
C ASP A 39 3.81 2.81 -22.47
N ASP A 40 3.13 3.68 -23.23
CA ASP A 40 3.31 5.12 -23.14
C ASP A 40 2.57 5.68 -21.91
N ALA A 41 3.34 6.17 -20.94
CA ALA A 41 2.80 6.76 -19.72
C ALA A 41 1.95 8.01 -19.97
N SER A 42 2.18 8.73 -21.08
CA SER A 42 1.41 9.92 -21.45
C SER A 42 0.03 9.60 -22.01
N GLU A 43 -0.16 8.37 -22.51
CA GLU A 43 -1.44 7.90 -23.02
C GLU A 43 -2.32 7.28 -21.94
N ARG A 44 -1.73 6.84 -20.82
CA ARG A 44 -2.46 6.19 -19.72
C ARG A 44 -3.56 7.10 -19.17
N VAL A 45 -4.73 6.52 -18.91
CA VAL A 45 -5.80 7.23 -18.22
C VAL A 45 -5.44 7.39 -16.75
N ASP A 46 -5.44 8.63 -16.28
CA ASP A 46 -5.24 8.97 -14.88
C ASP A 46 -6.48 8.58 -14.05
N PRO A 47 -6.37 7.71 -13.03
CA PRO A 47 -7.52 7.34 -12.21
C PRO A 47 -8.15 8.48 -11.41
N TRP A 48 -7.46 9.62 -11.33
CA TRP A 48 -7.96 10.83 -10.67
C TRP A 48 -8.67 11.78 -11.63
N ASP A 49 -8.61 11.52 -12.93
CA ASP A 49 -9.54 12.09 -13.91
C ASP A 49 -10.82 11.24 -13.93
N THR A 50 -11.80 11.63 -13.10
CA THR A 50 -12.98 10.80 -12.84
C THR A 50 -13.82 10.48 -14.06
N GLU A 51 -13.86 11.38 -15.06
CA GLU A 51 -14.68 11.20 -16.27
C GLU A 51 -14.03 10.21 -17.24
N ASN A 52 -12.75 10.43 -17.53
CA ASN A 52 -11.98 9.53 -18.40
C ASN A 52 -11.76 8.17 -17.75
N TRP A 53 -11.55 8.12 -16.43
CA TRP A 53 -11.40 6.87 -15.69
C TRP A 53 -12.68 6.03 -15.69
N ALA A 54 -13.85 6.65 -15.53
CA ALA A 54 -15.13 5.93 -15.61
C ALA A 54 -15.33 5.30 -17.02
N SER A 55 -14.99 6.06 -18.06
CA SER A 55 -15.04 5.58 -19.45
C SER A 55 -14.06 4.42 -19.70
N PHE A 56 -12.85 4.51 -19.15
CA PHE A 56 -11.85 3.44 -19.21
C PHE A 56 -12.30 2.17 -18.47
N LEU A 57 -12.87 2.30 -17.27
CA LEU A 57 -13.40 1.15 -16.55
C LEU A 57 -14.53 0.46 -17.34
N ALA A 58 -15.35 1.24 -18.04
CA ALA A 58 -16.42 0.73 -18.88
C ALA A 58 -15.93 0.02 -20.16
N SER A 59 -14.72 0.35 -20.66
CA SER A 59 -14.14 -0.33 -21.82
C SER A 59 -13.69 -1.77 -21.52
N GLY A 60 -13.37 -2.06 -20.25
CA GLY A 60 -12.90 -3.38 -19.82
C GLY A 60 -11.43 -3.67 -20.18
N GLU A 61 -10.68 -2.66 -20.63
CA GLU A 61 -9.26 -2.79 -21.04
C GLU A 61 -8.28 -2.80 -19.86
N GLY A 62 -8.77 -2.56 -18.65
CA GLY A 62 -7.95 -2.50 -17.44
C GLY A 62 -7.26 -3.82 -17.10
N VAL A 63 -5.96 -3.74 -16.79
CA VAL A 63 -5.19 -4.87 -16.25
C VAL A 63 -5.30 -4.85 -14.74
N LYS A 64 -5.49 -6.02 -14.13
CA LYS A 64 -5.60 -6.14 -12.66
C LYS A 64 -4.40 -5.50 -11.96
N LEU A 65 -4.69 -4.59 -11.02
CA LEU A 65 -3.67 -4.00 -10.14
C LEU A 65 -3.61 -4.85 -8.87
N GLU A 66 -2.70 -5.82 -8.85
CA GLU A 66 -2.49 -6.66 -7.67
C GLU A 66 -1.00 -6.74 -7.31
N PRO A 67 -0.67 -6.76 -6.01
CA PRO A 67 0.70 -6.94 -5.57
C PRO A 67 1.18 -8.36 -5.90
N ARG A 68 2.42 -8.47 -6.34
CA ARG A 68 3.11 -9.76 -6.44
C ARG A 68 3.37 -10.32 -5.03
N TRP A 69 3.60 -11.62 -4.93
CA TRP A 69 3.85 -12.30 -3.65
C TRP A 69 4.92 -11.62 -2.80
N HIS A 70 6.07 -11.27 -3.39
CA HIS A 70 7.16 -10.60 -2.67
C HIS A 70 6.79 -9.16 -2.22
N GLN A 71 5.87 -8.51 -2.93
CA GLN A 71 5.34 -7.21 -2.52
C GLN A 71 4.46 -7.35 -1.29
N LEU A 72 3.63 -8.40 -1.22
CA LEU A 72 2.85 -8.72 -0.03
C LEU A 72 3.72 -9.09 1.16
N VAL A 73 4.79 -9.87 0.96
CA VAL A 73 5.78 -10.17 2.01
C VAL A 73 6.35 -8.87 2.59
N GLY A 74 6.77 -7.95 1.72
CA GLY A 74 7.26 -6.63 2.16
C GLY A 74 6.22 -5.85 2.94
N LEU A 75 4.97 -5.82 2.47
CA LEU A 75 3.87 -5.13 3.18
C LEU A 75 3.63 -5.72 4.58
N VAL A 76 3.56 -7.05 4.71
CA VAL A 76 3.40 -7.72 6.00
C VAL A 76 4.55 -7.37 6.96
N LYS A 77 5.78 -7.36 6.47
CA LYS A 77 6.97 -7.00 7.26
C LYS A 77 6.97 -5.53 7.67
N ILE A 78 6.59 -4.62 6.75
CA ILE A 78 6.44 -3.19 7.02
C ILE A 78 5.38 -2.97 8.10
N MET A 79 4.17 -3.53 7.95
CA MET A 79 3.09 -3.33 8.92
C MET A 79 3.45 -3.86 10.30
N ARG A 80 4.15 -5.00 10.39
CA ARG A 80 4.69 -5.50 11.66
C ARG A 80 5.60 -4.46 12.34
N HIS A 81 6.56 -3.91 11.60
CA HIS A 81 7.51 -2.92 12.13
C HIS A 81 6.82 -1.62 12.52
N VAL A 82 5.83 -1.19 11.73
CA VAL A 82 5.02 0.00 12.03
C VAL A 82 4.26 -0.18 13.35
N ILE A 83 3.60 -1.34 13.55
CA ILE A 83 2.91 -1.62 14.81
C ILE A 83 3.91 -1.72 15.97
N GLU A 84 5.07 -2.34 15.78
CA GLU A 84 6.09 -2.42 16.82
C GLU A 84 6.81 -1.08 17.11
N GLY A 85 6.57 -0.05 16.29
CA GLY A 85 7.28 1.23 16.35
C GLY A 85 8.77 1.12 16.04
N LYS A 86 9.16 0.14 15.21
CA LYS A 86 10.56 -0.11 14.83
C LYS A 86 10.85 0.48 13.45
N PRO A 87 12.01 1.13 13.26
CA PRO A 87 12.44 1.53 11.93
C PRO A 87 12.73 0.30 11.06
N LEU A 88 12.48 0.43 9.76
CA LEU A 88 12.75 -0.61 8.76
C LEU A 88 13.55 -0.03 7.59
N LEU A 89 14.56 -0.77 7.14
CA LEU A 89 15.28 -0.49 5.89
C LEU A 89 14.90 -1.54 4.84
N LEU A 90 14.36 -1.08 3.71
CA LEU A 90 13.94 -1.93 2.58
C LEU A 90 15.01 -1.92 1.48
N MET A 91 15.90 -2.91 1.49
CA MET A 91 17.05 -3.02 0.57
C MET A 91 16.79 -3.92 -0.66
N ASP A 92 15.55 -3.98 -1.14
CA ASP A 92 15.23 -4.79 -2.32
C ASP A 92 15.85 -4.21 -3.60
N GLN A 93 16.08 -5.06 -4.59
CA GLN A 93 16.57 -4.66 -5.91
C GLN A 93 15.70 -3.55 -6.55
N VAL A 94 16.31 -2.74 -7.42
CA VAL A 94 15.57 -1.74 -8.22
C VAL A 94 14.57 -2.47 -9.11
N GLY A 95 13.37 -1.90 -9.28
CA GLY A 95 12.32 -2.50 -10.11
C GLY A 95 11.42 -3.54 -9.43
N VAL A 96 11.69 -3.90 -8.16
CA VAL A 96 10.89 -4.90 -7.42
C VAL A 96 9.49 -4.38 -7.02
N GLY A 97 9.29 -3.06 -7.06
CA GLY A 97 8.01 -2.39 -6.75
C GLY A 97 7.90 -1.86 -5.32
N LYS A 98 9.00 -1.31 -4.80
CA LYS A 98 9.05 -0.67 -3.47
C LYS A 98 8.02 0.44 -3.29
N THR A 99 7.79 1.25 -4.33
CA THR A 99 6.78 2.32 -4.29
C THR A 99 5.38 1.76 -3.98
N LEU A 100 4.99 0.67 -4.65
CA LEU A 100 3.72 0.00 -4.39
C LEU A 100 3.63 -0.50 -2.94
N GLN A 101 4.70 -1.11 -2.42
CA GLN A 101 4.73 -1.58 -1.02
C GLN A 101 4.54 -0.44 -0.01
N ILE A 102 5.20 0.71 -0.23
CA ILE A 102 5.08 1.87 0.67
C ILE A 102 3.68 2.50 0.59
N VAL A 103 3.14 2.69 -0.62
CA VAL A 103 1.78 3.23 -0.79
C VAL A 103 0.74 2.29 -0.17
N ALA A 104 0.90 0.97 -0.36
CA ALA A 104 0.05 -0.03 0.26
C ALA A 104 0.16 -0.02 1.80
N ALA A 105 1.35 0.20 2.35
CA ALA A 105 1.54 0.32 3.79
C ALA A 105 0.82 1.54 4.36
N ILE A 106 0.87 2.69 3.68
CA ILE A 106 0.16 3.91 4.09
C ILE A 106 -1.36 3.69 4.08
N THR A 107 -1.93 3.08 3.04
CA THR A 107 -3.38 2.84 3.02
C THR A 107 -3.81 1.75 4.02
N THR A 108 -2.97 0.74 4.22
CA THR A 108 -3.19 -0.31 5.23
C THR A 108 -3.10 0.22 6.65
N TYR A 109 -2.21 1.18 6.91
CA TYR A 109 -2.12 1.91 8.17
C TYR A 109 -3.45 2.57 8.54
N GLY A 110 -4.05 3.32 7.60
CA GLY A 110 -5.35 3.96 7.81
C GLY A 110 -6.47 2.96 8.07
N LEU A 111 -6.47 1.82 7.36
CA LEU A 111 -7.40 0.72 7.65
C LEU A 111 -7.21 0.18 9.07
N PHE A 112 -5.97 -0.11 9.47
CA PHE A 112 -5.65 -0.71 10.77
C PHE A 112 -6.04 0.21 11.91
N HIS A 113 -5.78 1.51 11.78
CA HIS A 113 -6.21 2.54 12.72
C HIS A 113 -7.73 2.48 12.93
N ARG A 114 -8.53 2.53 11.85
CA ARG A 114 -10.00 2.50 11.89
C ARG A 114 -10.54 1.17 12.41
N TYR A 115 -9.92 0.07 12.02
CA TYR A 115 -10.29 -1.26 12.50
C TYR A 115 -10.10 -1.38 14.01
N PHE A 116 -8.97 -0.88 14.53
CA PHE A 116 -8.65 -0.90 15.95
C PHE A 116 -9.60 0.01 16.75
N GLN A 117 -9.98 1.18 16.23
CA GLN A 117 -10.98 2.04 16.89
C GLN A 117 -12.27 1.28 17.22
N THR A 118 -12.70 0.40 16.32
CA THR A 118 -13.94 -0.38 16.44
C THR A 118 -13.75 -1.67 17.25
N HIS A 119 -12.68 -2.43 17.00
CA HIS A 119 -12.51 -3.79 17.53
C HIS A 119 -11.53 -3.88 18.72
N LYS A 120 -10.83 -2.79 19.04
CA LYS A 120 -9.78 -2.71 20.09
C LYS A 120 -8.65 -3.74 19.90
N LYS A 121 -8.38 -4.10 18.65
CA LYS A 121 -7.29 -4.98 18.20
C LYS A 121 -6.97 -4.71 16.74
N PHE A 122 -5.75 -5.01 16.30
CA PHE A 122 -5.42 -5.02 14.86
C PHE A 122 -6.02 -6.25 14.17
N PRO A 123 -6.17 -6.23 12.83
CA PRO A 123 -6.70 -7.37 12.10
C PRO A 123 -5.62 -8.47 11.88
N GLY A 124 -6.08 -9.65 11.46
CA GLY A 124 -5.21 -10.75 11.02
C GLY A 124 -4.20 -11.23 12.08
N ALA A 125 -2.96 -11.44 11.65
CA ALA A 125 -1.87 -11.94 12.49
C ALA A 125 -1.47 -10.96 13.62
N TYR A 126 -1.90 -9.70 13.53
CA TYR A 126 -1.51 -8.65 14.46
C TYR A 126 -2.49 -8.46 15.62
N ALA A 127 -3.54 -9.27 15.74
CA ALA A 127 -4.60 -9.10 16.75
C ALA A 127 -4.11 -8.97 18.20
N GLY A 128 -3.02 -9.67 18.55
CA GLY A 128 -2.40 -9.60 19.87
C GLY A 128 -1.43 -8.43 20.09
N MET A 129 -1.13 -7.66 19.05
CA MET A 129 -0.13 -6.59 19.10
C MET A 129 -0.76 -5.25 19.52
N ARG A 130 0.11 -4.34 19.97
CA ARG A 130 -0.21 -2.96 20.34
C ARG A 130 0.89 -2.04 19.85
N ALA A 131 0.50 -0.87 19.35
CA ALA A 131 1.44 0.20 19.05
C ALA A 131 2.04 0.79 20.34
N PRO A 132 3.24 1.39 20.31
CA PRO A 132 3.83 2.07 21.46
C PRO A 132 3.18 3.43 21.72
N THR A 133 1.86 3.43 21.87
CA THR A 133 1.00 4.58 22.16
C THR A 133 0.17 4.28 23.41
N PRO A 134 -0.36 5.29 24.12
CA PRO A 134 -1.12 5.08 25.35
C PRO A 134 -2.36 4.17 25.19
N ASP A 135 -3.03 4.22 24.04
CA ASP A 135 -4.21 3.39 23.74
C ASP A 135 -3.85 2.09 22.97
N GLY A 136 -2.58 1.94 22.59
CA GLY A 136 -2.07 0.83 21.81
C GLY A 136 -2.52 0.80 20.35
N ASN A 137 -3.14 1.88 19.84
CA ASN A 137 -3.52 2.04 18.44
C ASN A 137 -2.45 2.83 17.67
N LEU A 138 -2.43 2.70 16.35
CA LEU A 138 -1.66 3.58 15.47
C LEU A 138 -2.22 5.02 15.58
N PRO A 139 -1.37 6.06 15.67
CA PRO A 139 -1.84 7.44 15.73
C PRO A 139 -2.48 7.91 14.42
N ASP A 140 -3.44 8.84 14.49
CA ASP A 140 -4.04 9.46 13.30
C ASP A 140 -3.23 10.70 12.90
N VAL A 141 -2.21 10.51 12.07
CA VAL A 141 -1.26 11.55 11.66
C VAL A 141 -0.97 11.49 10.17
N PHE A 142 -0.45 12.58 9.62
CA PHE A 142 0.01 12.62 8.23
C PHE A 142 1.27 11.78 8.02
N HIS A 143 1.44 11.26 6.81
CA HIS A 143 2.66 10.58 6.37
C HIS A 143 3.50 11.51 5.50
N LEU A 144 4.80 11.61 5.80
CA LEU A 144 5.76 12.34 5.00
C LEU A 144 6.58 11.38 4.14
N VAL A 145 6.61 11.63 2.83
CA VAL A 145 7.44 10.87 1.87
C VAL A 145 8.48 11.81 1.28
N CYS A 146 9.74 11.58 1.60
CA CYS A 146 10.87 12.34 1.08
C CYS A 146 11.53 11.60 -0.08
N VAL A 147 11.66 12.25 -1.23
CA VAL A 147 12.23 11.66 -2.45
C VAL A 147 13.22 12.64 -3.11
N PRO A 148 14.20 12.15 -3.87
CA PRO A 148 14.98 13.00 -4.75
C PRO A 148 14.08 13.79 -5.71
N PRO A 149 14.42 15.04 -6.07
CA PRO A 149 13.59 15.86 -6.98
C PRO A 149 13.26 15.16 -8.31
N SER A 150 14.20 14.36 -8.84
CA SER A 150 14.02 13.59 -10.06
C SER A 150 12.93 12.52 -9.98
N LEU A 151 12.54 12.09 -8.79
CA LEU A 151 11.49 11.09 -8.57
C LEU A 151 10.15 11.70 -8.15
N PHE A 152 10.08 13.02 -7.97
CA PHE A 152 8.90 13.68 -7.42
C PHE A 152 7.65 13.45 -8.28
N ILE A 153 7.75 13.76 -9.57
CA ILE A 153 6.66 13.53 -10.54
C ILE A 153 6.30 12.04 -10.62
N GLN A 154 7.31 11.16 -10.64
CA GLN A 154 7.07 9.73 -10.68
C GLN A 154 6.27 9.26 -9.46
N TRP A 155 6.61 9.70 -8.25
CA TRP A 155 5.86 9.33 -7.05
C TRP A 155 4.41 9.82 -7.08
N GLN A 156 4.17 11.04 -7.55
CA GLN A 156 2.80 11.55 -7.70
C GLN A 156 2.00 10.69 -8.69
N GLN A 157 2.56 10.39 -9.86
CA GLN A 157 1.91 9.55 -10.87
C GLN A 157 1.63 8.14 -10.35
N GLU A 158 2.56 7.55 -9.62
CA GLU A 158 2.41 6.22 -9.02
C GLU A 158 1.30 6.20 -7.95
N ILE A 159 1.23 7.21 -7.08
CA ILE A 159 0.15 7.33 -6.08
C ILE A 159 -1.21 7.47 -6.79
N ARG A 160 -1.32 8.35 -7.79
CA ARG A 160 -2.57 8.55 -8.54
C ARG A 160 -2.99 7.30 -9.31
N ARG A 161 -2.03 6.57 -9.86
CA ARG A 161 -2.26 5.27 -10.52
C ARG A 161 -2.80 4.23 -9.54
N TYR A 162 -2.19 4.11 -8.37
CA TYR A 162 -2.51 3.04 -7.44
C TYR A 162 -3.76 3.29 -6.61
N VAL A 163 -3.95 4.52 -6.14
CA VAL A 163 -4.94 4.85 -5.12
C VAL A 163 -6.18 5.46 -5.77
N LYS A 164 -7.36 5.04 -5.32
CA LYS A 164 -8.63 5.62 -5.76
C LYS A 164 -8.66 7.11 -5.46
N HIS A 165 -9.19 7.89 -6.40
CA HIS A 165 -9.44 9.31 -6.18
C HIS A 165 -10.28 9.55 -4.92
N GLY A 166 -9.88 10.54 -4.11
CA GLY A 166 -10.54 10.88 -2.84
C GLY A 166 -10.26 9.94 -1.66
N ALA A 167 -9.44 8.89 -1.84
CA ALA A 167 -9.09 8.01 -0.74
C ALA A 167 -7.89 8.50 0.09
N VAL A 168 -7.08 9.40 -0.48
CA VAL A 168 -5.97 10.10 0.17
C VAL A 168 -5.90 11.53 -0.35
N ASP A 169 -5.50 12.46 0.51
CA ASP A 169 -5.11 13.82 0.12
C ASP A 169 -3.60 13.87 -0.11
N LEU A 170 -3.18 14.29 -1.31
CA LEU A 170 -1.77 14.41 -1.68
C LEU A 170 -1.36 15.87 -1.71
N PHE A 171 -0.42 16.24 -0.83
CA PHE A 171 0.13 17.60 -0.73
C PHE A 171 1.57 17.65 -1.26
N PRO A 172 1.79 17.90 -2.56
CA PRO A 172 3.12 18.05 -3.11
C PRO A 172 3.81 19.30 -2.54
N TYR A 173 5.08 19.15 -2.13
CA TYR A 173 5.92 20.26 -1.70
C TYR A 173 7.25 20.23 -2.43
N GLU A 174 7.47 21.23 -3.28
CA GLU A 174 8.74 21.52 -3.95
C GLU A 174 9.12 22.97 -3.65
N GLY A 175 10.44 23.22 -3.56
CA GLY A 175 11.00 24.56 -3.34
C GLY A 175 11.43 25.25 -4.62
#